data_AF-A0A945W6E3-F1
#
_entry.id   AF-A0A945W6E3-F1
#
_cell.length_a   1.000
_cell.length_b   1.000
_cell.length_c   1.000
_cell.angle_alpha   90.00
_cell.angle_beta   90.00
_cell.angle_gamma   90.00
#
_symmetry.space_group_name_H-M   'P 1'
#
loop_
_entity.id
_entity.type
_entity.pdbx_description
1 polymer ?
#
loop_
_entity_poly.entity_id
_entity_poly.type
_entity_poly.pdbx_seq_one_letter_code
_entity_poly.pdbx_strand_id
1 'polypeptide(L)'
;CSKYQSDLMSLLDDIKSQGKSIAGYAATSKSTTIINYCGITTDHLDCIYDTTPIKQGKFSPGAHIPVVAYEEFKSNYPDYALLFGYNHEKEIMAKEQEFMNRGGKWITYVPEVKVI
;
A
#
# COMPACT_ATOMS: atom_id res chain seq x y z
N CYS A 1 3.63 -7.03 19.43
CA CYS A 1 3.28 -5.79 18.71
C CYS A 1 4.47 -5.12 18.05
N SER A 2 5.60 -4.87 18.74
CA SER A 2 6.76 -4.21 18.12
C SER A 2 7.34 -4.96 16.92
N LYS A 3 7.39 -6.30 16.98
CA LYS A 3 7.95 -7.11 15.89
C LYS A 3 7.27 -6.90 14.53
N TYR A 4 5.93 -6.94 14.48
CA TYR A 4 5.19 -6.74 13.22
C TYR A 4 5.41 -5.34 12.62
N GLN A 5 5.50 -4.32 13.47
CA GLN A 5 5.83 -2.97 13.03
C GLN A 5 7.25 -2.93 12.46
N SER A 6 8.24 -3.45 13.19
CA SER A 6 9.64 -3.48 12.75
C SER A 6 9.82 -4.27 11.47
N ASP A 7 9.17 -5.42 11.34
CA ASP A 7 9.24 -6.27 10.14
C ASP A 7 8.64 -5.55 8.92
N LEU A 8 7.51 -4.85 9.09
CA LEU A 8 6.90 -4.07 8.01
C LEU A 8 7.78 -2.90 7.59
N MET A 9 8.27 -2.10 8.54
CA MET A 9 9.11 -0.95 8.24
C MET A 9 10.42 -1.36 7.58
N SER A 10 11.09 -2.40 8.10
CA SER A 10 12.32 -2.93 7.51
C SER A 10 12.10 -3.38 6.06
N LEU A 11 10.98 -4.07 5.80
CA LEU A 11 10.63 -4.48 4.43
C LEU A 11 10.41 -3.27 3.50
N LEU A 12 9.70 -2.24 3.96
CA LEU A 12 9.46 -1.03 3.17
C LEU A 12 10.77 -0.29 2.87
N ASP A 13 11.61 -0.11 3.88
CA ASP A 13 12.93 0.53 3.76
C ASP A 13 13.83 -0.23 2.80
N ASP A 14 13.88 -1.56 2.92
CA ASP A 14 14.69 -2.42 2.04
C ASP A 14 14.24 -2.30 0.58
N ILE A 15 12.94 -2.24 0.30
CA ILE A 15 12.41 -2.10 -1.05
C ILE A 15 12.72 -0.70 -1.59
N LYS A 16 12.53 0.36 -0.80
CA LYS A 16 12.85 1.74 -1.22
C LYS A 16 14.35 1.93 -1.44
N SER A 17 15.21 1.27 -0.65
CA SER A 17 16.68 1.30 -0.84
C SER A 17 17.12 0.70 -2.18
N GLN A 18 16.32 -0.19 -2.76
CA GLN A 18 16.53 -0.76 -4.09
C GLN A 18 16.03 0.15 -5.22
N GLY A 19 15.51 1.34 -4.90
CA GLY A 19 14.95 2.29 -5.88
C GLY A 19 13.59 1.88 -6.44
N LYS A 20 12.88 0.95 -5.79
CA LYS A 20 11.58 0.46 -6.26
C LYS A 20 10.43 1.32 -5.74
N SER A 21 9.35 1.37 -6.52
CA SER A 21 8.13 2.10 -6.17
C SER A 21 7.22 1.28 -5.27
N ILE A 22 6.59 1.94 -4.30
CA ILE A 22 5.62 1.30 -3.38
C ILE A 22 4.40 2.20 -3.26
N ALA A 23 3.22 1.66 -3.56
CA ALA A 23 1.96 2.35 -3.34
C ALA A 23 1.11 1.63 -2.28
N GLY A 24 0.29 2.38 -1.55
CA GLY A 24 -0.80 1.81 -0.77
C GLY A 24 -2.00 1.46 -1.64
N TYR A 25 -2.74 0.44 -1.26
CA TYR A 25 -3.97 0.04 -1.94
C TYR A 25 -5.15 -0.04 -0.96
N ALA A 26 -6.22 0.69 -1.29
CA ALA A 26 -7.42 0.93 -0.48
C ALA A 26 -7.17 1.78 0.78
N ALA A 27 -7.40 3.10 0.69
CA ALA A 27 -7.35 4.05 1.79
C ALA A 27 -8.52 3.83 2.77
N THR A 28 -8.38 2.92 3.73
CA THR A 28 -9.41 2.60 4.73
C THR A 28 -9.21 3.39 6.03
N SER A 29 -10.23 3.51 6.87
CA SER A 29 -10.04 4.11 8.21
C SER A 29 -9.01 3.35 9.05
N LYS A 30 -8.85 2.04 8.80
CA LYS A 30 -7.85 1.19 9.47
C LYS A 30 -6.44 1.44 8.96
N SER A 31 -6.27 1.84 7.69
CA SER A 31 -4.95 2.15 7.15
C SER A 31 -4.33 3.35 7.86
N THR A 32 -5.14 4.35 8.22
CA THR A 32 -4.68 5.51 9.01
C THR A 32 -3.99 5.09 10.30
N THR A 33 -4.55 4.12 11.05
CA THR A 33 -3.92 3.64 12.28
C THR A 33 -2.57 2.98 12.01
N ILE A 34 -2.49 2.11 11.00
CA ILE A 34 -1.24 1.42 10.65
C ILE A 34 -0.19 2.42 10.16
N ILE A 35 -0.56 3.34 9.29
CA ILE A 35 0.32 4.38 8.75
C ILE A 35 0.92 5.21 9.89
N ASN A 36 0.08 5.75 10.78
CA ASN A 36 0.54 6.60 11.87
C ASN A 36 1.28 5.81 12.96
N TYR A 37 0.83 4.60 13.29
CA TYR A 37 1.48 3.77 14.30
C TYR A 37 2.86 3.29 13.86
N CYS A 38 2.98 2.83 12.61
CA CYS A 38 4.24 2.37 12.07
C CYS A 38 5.19 3.51 11.69
N GLY A 39 4.70 4.73 11.54
CA GLY A 39 5.48 5.88 11.10
C GLY A 39 5.72 5.89 9.59
N ILE A 40 4.78 5.34 8.81
CA ILE A 40 4.87 5.31 7.35
C ILE A 40 4.64 6.73 6.81
N THR A 41 5.56 7.20 5.99
CA THR A 41 5.55 8.53 5.36
C THR A 41 5.58 8.41 3.83
N THR A 42 5.60 9.56 3.15
CA THR A 42 5.84 9.65 1.70
C THR A 42 7.22 9.13 1.26
N ASP A 43 8.16 8.96 2.20
CA ASP A 43 9.46 8.33 1.90
C ASP A 43 9.32 6.82 1.69
N HIS A 44 8.24 6.23 2.20
CA HIS A 44 7.98 4.79 2.15
C HIS A 44 6.91 4.45 1.11
N LEU A 45 5.84 5.25 1.02
CA LEU A 45 4.75 5.07 0.06
C LEU A 45 4.59 6.29 -0.82
N ASP A 46 4.64 6.09 -2.13
CA ASP A 46 4.56 7.17 -3.12
C ASP A 46 3.14 7.77 -3.16
N CYS A 47 2.12 6.93 -3.03
CA CYS A 47 0.72 7.31 -2.97
C CYS A 47 -0.16 6.18 -2.39
N ILE A 48 -1.46 6.42 -2.24
CA ILE A 48 -2.46 5.40 -1.91
C ILE A 48 -3.57 5.42 -2.97
N TYR A 49 -3.80 4.31 -3.65
CA TYR A 49 -4.89 4.16 -4.61
C TYR A 49 -6.20 3.79 -3.92
N ASP A 50 -7.28 4.51 -4.22
CA ASP A 50 -8.62 4.24 -3.67
C ASP A 50 -9.73 4.49 -4.71
N THR A 51 -10.79 3.69 -4.65
CA THR A 51 -11.95 3.79 -5.54
C THR A 51 -12.98 4.82 -5.07
N THR A 52 -12.87 5.37 -3.86
CA THR A 52 -13.84 6.31 -3.28
C THR A 52 -13.57 7.74 -3.79
N PRO A 53 -14.46 8.34 -4.62
CA PRO A 53 -14.18 9.64 -5.26
C PRO A 53 -13.93 10.77 -4.26
N ILE A 54 -14.61 10.75 -3.11
CA ILE A 54 -14.50 11.80 -2.08
C ILE A 54 -13.09 11.83 -1.43
N LYS A 55 -12.33 10.73 -1.50
CA LYS A 55 -10.97 10.64 -0.95
C LYS A 55 -9.90 11.02 -1.96
N GLN A 56 -10.17 10.89 -3.25
CA GLN A 56 -9.22 11.15 -4.32
C GLN A 56 -8.83 12.65 -4.33
N GLY A 57 -7.55 12.93 -4.61
CA GLY A 57 -6.99 14.28 -4.57
C GLY A 57 -6.80 14.85 -3.16
N LYS A 58 -6.99 14.04 -2.12
CA LYS A 58 -6.70 14.39 -0.71
C LYS A 58 -5.48 13.63 -0.21
N PHE A 59 -5.19 13.79 1.07
CA PHE A 59 -4.05 13.17 1.73
C PHE A 59 -4.48 12.26 2.88
N SER A 60 -3.67 11.26 3.18
CA SER A 60 -3.87 10.41 4.35
C SER A 60 -3.74 11.23 5.64
N PRO A 61 -4.61 11.03 6.64
CA PRO A 61 -4.52 11.78 7.89
C PRO A 61 -3.21 11.50 8.63
N GLY A 62 -2.52 12.56 9.06
CA GLY A 62 -1.27 12.50 9.82
C GLY A 62 -0.03 12.40 8.94
N ALA A 63 0.09 11.33 8.15
CA ALA A 63 1.26 11.10 7.28
C ALA A 63 1.25 11.88 5.96
N HIS A 64 0.11 12.47 5.58
CA HIS A 64 -0.06 13.27 4.38
C HIS A 64 0.36 12.58 3.07
N ILE A 65 0.13 11.27 2.96
CA ILE A 65 0.40 10.51 1.73
C ILE A 65 -0.73 10.79 0.73
N PRO A 66 -0.44 11.15 -0.53
CA PRO A 66 -1.48 11.51 -1.49
C PRO A 66 -2.38 10.31 -1.82
N VAL A 67 -3.69 10.55 -1.87
CA VAL A 67 -4.69 9.56 -2.27
C VAL A 67 -5.09 9.80 -3.72
N VAL A 68 -4.85 8.79 -4.55
CA VAL A 68 -4.96 8.85 -6.01
C VAL A 68 -6.08 7.93 -6.50
N ALA A 69 -6.64 8.25 -7.66
CA ALA A 69 -7.69 7.45 -8.28
C ALA A 69 -7.17 6.07 -8.73
N TYR A 70 -7.99 5.03 -8.59
CA TYR A 70 -7.64 3.66 -8.97
C TYR A 70 -7.32 3.51 -10.46
N GLU A 71 -7.87 4.38 -11.32
CA GLU A 71 -7.61 4.41 -12.75
C GLU A 71 -6.11 4.67 -13.06
N GLU A 72 -5.42 5.43 -12.21
CA GLU A 72 -3.99 5.68 -12.34
C GLU A 72 -3.15 4.45 -11.97
N PHE A 73 -3.61 3.62 -11.02
CA PHE A 73 -2.94 2.36 -10.67
C PHE A 73 -2.77 1.46 -11.90
N LYS A 74 -3.81 1.36 -12.74
CA LYS A 74 -3.75 0.56 -13.97
C LYS A 74 -2.89 1.18 -15.07
N SER A 75 -2.79 2.50 -15.08
CA SER A 75 -2.02 3.24 -16.08
C SER A 75 -0.53 3.16 -15.79
N ASN A 76 -0.16 3.12 -14.51
CA ASN A 76 1.23 3.03 -14.06
C ASN A 76 1.31 2.16 -12.80
N TYR A 77 1.45 0.85 -13.01
CA TYR A 77 1.59 -0.08 -11.90
C TYR A 77 2.89 0.16 -11.13
N PRO A 78 2.84 0.22 -9.78
CA PRO A 78 4.04 0.25 -8.96
C PRO A 78 4.72 -1.13 -8.95
N ASP A 79 5.96 -1.19 -8.47
CA ASP A 79 6.65 -2.46 -8.26
C ASP A 79 6.01 -3.26 -7.12
N TYR A 80 5.60 -2.55 -6.06
CA TYR A 80 4.95 -3.11 -4.89
C TYR A 80 3.66 -2.35 -4.51
N ALA A 81 2.66 -3.10 -4.06
CA ALA A 81 1.42 -2.55 -3.53
C ALA A 81 1.18 -3.04 -2.09
N LEU A 82 1.18 -2.14 -1.11
CA LEU A 82 0.82 -2.41 0.27
C LEU A 82 -0.70 -2.51 0.43
N LEU A 83 -1.18 -3.71 0.70
CA LEU A 83 -2.60 -4.01 0.78
C LEU A 83 -3.19 -3.62 2.15
N PHE A 84 -3.77 -2.43 2.24
CA PHE A 84 -4.52 -2.02 3.43
C PHE A 84 -5.93 -2.66 3.49
N GLY A 85 -6.50 -2.95 2.33
CA GLY A 85 -7.78 -3.65 2.18
C GLY A 85 -7.72 -5.15 2.49
N TYR A 86 -6.91 -5.60 3.46
CA TYR A 86 -6.63 -7.02 3.73
C TYR A 86 -7.89 -7.88 3.98
N ASN A 87 -9.00 -7.28 4.43
CA ASN A 87 -10.29 -7.97 4.56
C ASN A 87 -10.82 -8.52 3.22
N HIS A 88 -10.44 -7.89 2.11
CA HIS A 88 -10.87 -8.22 0.75
C HIS A 88 -9.70 -8.77 -0.08
N GLU A 89 -8.64 -9.29 0.56
CA GLU A 89 -7.42 -9.77 -0.10
C GLU A 89 -7.70 -10.68 -1.30
N LYS A 90 -8.51 -11.73 -1.10
CA LYS A 90 -8.83 -12.69 -2.17
C LYS A 90 -9.57 -12.05 -3.34
N GLU A 91 -10.49 -11.15 -3.07
CA GLU A 91 -11.29 -10.45 -4.09
C GLU A 91 -10.42 -9.46 -4.87
N ILE A 92 -9.59 -8.69 -4.17
CA ILE A 92 -8.67 -7.72 -4.78
C ILE A 92 -7.64 -8.45 -5.64
N MET A 93 -6.99 -9.50 -5.12
CA MET A 93 -6.01 -10.26 -5.89
C MET A 93 -6.64 -10.96 -7.09
N ALA A 94 -7.86 -11.49 -6.97
CA ALA A 94 -8.59 -12.07 -8.11
C ALA A 94 -8.93 -11.03 -9.18
N LYS A 95 -9.19 -9.78 -8.79
CA LYS A 95 -9.45 -8.68 -9.71
C LYS A 95 -8.18 -8.12 -10.36
N GLU A 96 -7.10 -7.99 -9.60
CA GLU A 96 -5.84 -7.36 -10.02
C GLU A 96 -4.82 -8.39 -10.55
N GLN A 97 -5.27 -9.36 -11.34
CA GLN A 97 -4.39 -10.35 -11.97
C GLN A 97 -3.39 -9.70 -12.94
N GLU A 98 -3.80 -8.63 -13.63
CA GLU A 98 -2.93 -7.92 -14.57
C GLU A 98 -1.72 -7.27 -13.87
N PHE A 99 -1.92 -6.72 -12.67
CA PHE A 99 -0.82 -6.18 -11.85
C PHE A 99 0.24 -7.25 -11.56
N MET A 100 -0.19 -8.43 -11.13
CA MET A 100 0.71 -9.56 -10.84
C MET A 100 1.36 -10.11 -12.11
N ASN A 101 0.61 -10.22 -13.22
CA ASN A 101 1.13 -10.68 -14.50
C ASN A 101 2.20 -9.72 -15.09
N ARG A 102 2.13 -8.43 -14.74
CA ARG A 102 3.14 -7.42 -15.11
C ARG A 102 4.33 -7.38 -14.14
N GLY A 103 4.38 -8.28 -13.16
CA GLY A 103 5.49 -8.41 -12.21
C GLY A 103 5.32 -7.61 -10.92
N GLY A 104 4.18 -6.92 -10.75
CA GLY A 104 3.84 -6.23 -9.51
C GLY A 104 3.61 -7.20 -8.36
N LYS A 105 4.04 -6.80 -7.16
CA LYS A 105 3.99 -7.67 -5.96
C LYS A 105 3.12 -7.08 -4.87
N TRP A 106 2.43 -7.93 -4.14
CA TRP A 106 1.60 -7.50 -3.02
C TRP A 106 2.37 -7.58 -1.71
N ILE A 107 2.32 -6.52 -0.91
CA ILE A 107 2.78 -6.55 0.48
C ILE A 107 1.54 -6.68 1.36
N THR A 108 1.49 -7.75 2.16
CA THR A 108 0.46 -7.94 3.19
C THR A 108 1.13 -7.91 4.56
N TYR A 109 0.42 -7.41 5.57
CA TYR A 109 0.91 -7.30 6.95
C TYR A 109 0.02 -8.00 7.98
N VAL A 110 -1.03 -8.69 7.53
CA VAL A 110 -1.96 -9.48 8.36
C VAL A 110 -2.17 -10.84 7.69
N PRO A 111 -2.06 -11.97 8.41
CA PRO A 111 -1.61 -12.10 9.80
C PRO A 111 -0.11 -11.84 9.99
N GLU A 112 0.67 -11.86 8.91
CA GLU A 112 2.12 -11.72 8.92
C GLU A 112 2.58 -10.79 7.80
N VAL A 113 3.76 -10.20 7.97
CA VAL A 113 4.42 -9.38 6.94
C VAL A 113 5.02 -10.29 5.88
N LYS A 114 4.54 -10.19 4.64
CA LYS A 114 5.04 -10.98 3.50
C LYS A 114 4.83 -10.27 2.18
N VAL A 115 5.65 -10.65 1.21
CA VAL A 115 5.48 -10.32 -0.20
C VAL A 115 4.86 -11.53 -0.90
N ILE A 116 3.81 -11.29 -1.67
CA ILE A 116 3.12 -12.28 -2.52
C ILE A 116 3.43 -11.95 -3.99
#